data_AF-A0A2G7H487-F1
#
_entry.id   AF-A0A2G7H487-F1
#
_cell.length_a   1.000
_cell.length_b   1.000
_cell.length_c   1.000
_cell.angle_alpha   90.00
_cell.angle_beta   90.00
_cell.angle_gamma   90.00
#
_symmetry.space_group_name_H-M   'P 1'
#
loop_
_entity.id
_entity.type
_entity.pdbx_description
1 polymer ?
#
loop_
_entity_poly.entity_id
_entity_poly.type
_entity_poly.pdbx_seq_one_letter_code
_entity_poly.pdbx_strand_id
1 'polypeptide(L)'
;MKRVPEDRLLPYLMTVELAVLGVYGAHPDLTDAQVDSAFEELMRRYRAEATNHPFRPGKLDGLRAEVHDAALRNLTTMLEQPGEHPGAEELRLGLGRLRSSVKTWTREAGRQGYLRYIEQYVNAGDGDFLDLD
;
A
#
# COMPACT_ATOMS: atom_id res chain seq x y z
N MET A 1 13.10 6.90 18.15
CA MET A 1 12.48 7.02 16.81
C MET A 1 11.16 7.76 17.00
N LYS A 2 10.97 8.94 16.41
CA LYS A 2 9.68 9.67 16.56
C LYS A 2 8.58 8.83 15.89
N ARG A 3 7.50 8.54 16.61
CA ARG A 3 6.30 7.89 16.05
C ARG A 3 5.67 8.90 15.10
N VAL A 4 5.58 8.58 13.82
CA VAL A 4 4.88 9.42 12.83
C VAL A 4 3.39 9.38 13.19
N PRO A 5 2.71 10.53 13.35
CA PRO A 5 1.26 10.56 13.57
C PRO A 5 0.56 9.81 12.43
N GLU A 6 -0.31 8.86 12.77
CA GLU A 6 -0.99 8.01 11.79
C GLU A 6 -1.80 8.83 10.78
N ASP A 7 -2.45 9.89 11.24
CA ASP A 7 -3.28 10.79 10.43
C ASP A 7 -2.53 11.43 9.25
N ARG A 8 -1.20 11.63 9.36
CA ARG A 8 -0.39 12.24 8.29
C ARG A 8 -0.13 11.28 7.13
N LEU A 9 -0.02 9.99 7.41
CA LEU A 9 0.23 8.97 6.37
C LEU A 9 -1.04 8.53 5.66
N LEU A 10 -2.20 8.78 6.29
CA LEU A 10 -3.50 8.32 5.83
C LEU A 10 -3.77 8.54 4.34
N PRO A 11 -3.61 9.78 3.82
CA PRO A 11 -3.96 10.03 2.43
C PRO A 11 -3.10 9.24 1.43
N TYR A 12 -1.85 8.93 1.81
CA TYR A 12 -0.92 8.16 0.99
C TYR A 12 -1.25 6.67 1.03
N LEU A 13 -1.60 6.13 2.20
CA LEU A 13 -2.00 4.73 2.33
C LEU A 13 -3.33 4.47 1.61
N MET A 14 -4.30 5.38 1.76
CA MET A 14 -5.54 5.37 0.98
C MET A 14 -5.29 5.35 -0.52
N THR A 15 -4.37 6.19 -0.98
CA THR A 15 -4.01 6.27 -2.40
C THR A 15 -3.49 4.94 -2.93
N VAL A 16 -2.73 4.20 -2.12
CA VAL A 16 -2.24 2.86 -2.45
C VAL A 16 -3.39 1.84 -2.46
N GLU A 17 -4.26 1.85 -1.46
CA GLU A 17 -5.37 0.89 -1.35
C GLU A 17 -6.42 1.10 -2.46
N LEU A 18 -6.71 2.34 -2.83
CA LEU A 18 -7.56 2.66 -3.97
C LEU A 18 -6.96 2.18 -5.29
N ALA A 19 -5.63 2.25 -5.45
CA ALA A 19 -4.95 1.69 -6.60
C ALA A 19 -5.09 0.15 -6.67
N VAL A 20 -4.96 -0.52 -5.52
CA VAL A 20 -5.20 -1.98 -5.41
C VAL A 20 -6.63 -2.33 -5.80
N LEU A 21 -7.62 -1.60 -5.28
CA LEU A 21 -9.03 -1.81 -5.61
C LEU A 21 -9.33 -1.59 -7.10
N GLY A 22 -8.68 -0.60 -7.72
CA GLY A 22 -8.77 -0.40 -9.17
C GLY A 22 -8.31 -1.63 -9.96
N VAL A 23 -7.19 -2.24 -9.57
CA VAL A 23 -6.70 -3.48 -10.19
C VAL A 23 -7.62 -4.66 -9.86
N TYR A 24 -8.08 -4.79 -8.62
CA TYR A 24 -8.99 -5.86 -8.20
C TYR A 24 -10.31 -5.85 -8.97
N GLY A 25 -10.89 -4.67 -9.20
CA GLY A 25 -12.11 -4.52 -9.99
C GLY A 25 -11.95 -4.98 -11.45
N ALA A 26 -10.76 -4.80 -12.03
CA ALA A 26 -10.43 -5.30 -13.37
C ALA A 26 -10.03 -6.80 -13.38
N HIS A 27 -9.44 -7.28 -12.29
CA HIS A 27 -8.89 -8.62 -12.12
C HIS A 27 -9.39 -9.26 -10.81
N PRO A 28 -10.62 -9.81 -10.80
CA PRO A 28 -11.21 -10.41 -9.58
C PRO A 28 -10.48 -11.66 -9.07
N ASP A 29 -9.51 -12.18 -9.83
CA ASP A 29 -8.63 -13.28 -9.44
C ASP A 29 -7.35 -12.81 -8.71
N LEU A 30 -7.14 -11.50 -8.56
CA LEU A 30 -6.08 -10.93 -7.74
C LEU A 30 -6.14 -11.49 -6.32
N THR A 31 -4.98 -11.80 -5.75
CA THR A 31 -4.83 -12.38 -4.42
C THR A 31 -4.05 -11.47 -3.48
N ASP A 32 -4.29 -11.61 -2.19
CA ASP A 32 -3.58 -10.90 -1.13
C ASP A 32 -2.06 -11.13 -1.20
N ALA A 33 -1.62 -12.33 -1.60
CA ALA A 33 -0.20 -12.64 -1.78
C ALA A 33 0.46 -11.83 -2.92
N GLN A 34 -0.29 -11.52 -3.98
CA GLN A 34 0.18 -10.68 -5.07
C GLN A 34 0.26 -9.21 -4.63
N VAL A 35 -0.71 -8.75 -3.84
CA VAL A 35 -0.68 -7.42 -3.20
C VAL A 35 0.50 -7.28 -2.24
N ASP A 36 0.74 -8.27 -1.37
CA ASP A 36 1.88 -8.24 -0.43
C ASP A 36 3.23 -8.15 -1.17
N SER A 37 3.37 -8.86 -2.30
CA SER A 37 4.57 -8.80 -3.14
C SER A 37 4.80 -7.39 -3.71
N ALA A 38 3.72 -6.73 -4.17
CA ALA A 38 3.79 -5.36 -4.68
C ALA A 38 4.16 -4.36 -3.57
N PHE A 39 3.55 -4.48 -2.39
CA PHE A 39 3.85 -3.65 -1.23
C PHE A 39 5.28 -3.85 -0.73
N GLU A 40 5.79 -5.09 -0.76
CA GLU A 40 7.19 -5.37 -0.44
C GLU A 40 8.15 -4.62 -1.36
N GLU A 41 7.88 -4.61 -2.66
CA GLU A 41 8.72 -3.94 -3.63
C GLU A 41 8.69 -2.40 -3.47
N LEU A 42 7.51 -1.83 -3.22
CA LEU A 42 7.39 -0.40 -2.86
C LEU A 42 8.17 -0.09 -1.58
N MET A 43 8.06 -0.94 -0.56
CA MET A 43 8.80 -0.76 0.70
C MET A 43 10.32 -0.84 0.47
N ARG A 44 10.79 -1.72 -0.42
CA ARG A 44 12.21 -1.78 -0.83
C ARG A 44 12.66 -0.50 -1.55
N ARG A 45 11.83 0.08 -2.42
CA ARG A 45 12.11 1.38 -3.07
C ARG A 45 12.32 2.47 -2.02
N TYR A 46 11.34 2.68 -1.15
CA TYR A 46 11.41 3.75 -0.15
C TYR A 46 12.49 3.52 0.90
N ARG A 47 12.85 2.26 1.19
CA ARG A 47 14.04 1.95 1.99
C ARG A 47 15.33 2.41 1.33
N ALA A 48 15.50 2.14 0.03
CA ALA A 48 16.68 2.55 -0.71
C ALA A 48 16.80 4.09 -0.73
N GLU A 49 15.69 4.78 -0.98
CA GLU A 49 15.61 6.24 -0.94
C GLU A 49 15.94 6.82 0.44
N ALA A 50 15.34 6.29 1.51
CA ALA A 50 15.60 6.71 2.89
C ALA A 50 17.06 6.55 3.32
N THR A 51 17.79 5.66 2.66
CA THR A 51 19.21 5.36 2.93
C THR A 51 20.15 5.94 1.87
N ASN A 52 19.66 6.79 0.97
CA ASN A 52 20.42 7.36 -0.16
C ASN A 52 21.13 6.31 -1.02
N HIS A 53 20.53 5.14 -1.16
CA HIS A 53 21.01 4.06 -2.00
C HIS A 53 20.17 3.94 -3.28
N PRO A 54 20.79 3.55 -4.42
CA PRO A 54 20.05 3.32 -5.65
C PRO A 54 19.11 2.13 -5.48
N PHE A 55 17.83 2.34 -5.77
CA PHE A 55 16.87 1.25 -5.84
C PHE A 55 17.13 0.39 -7.07
N ARG A 56 17.12 -0.93 -6.89
CA ARG A 56 17.17 -1.92 -7.97
C ARG A 56 15.87 -2.71 -7.96
N PRO A 57 15.02 -2.53 -8.99
CA PRO A 57 13.77 -3.27 -9.10
C PRO A 57 14.04 -4.79 -9.12
N GLY A 58 13.26 -5.51 -8.33
CA GLY A 58 13.10 -6.95 -8.44
C GLY A 58 12.28 -7.32 -9.68
N LYS A 59 12.15 -8.64 -9.91
CA LYS A 59 11.32 -9.15 -11.00
C LYS A 59 9.88 -9.31 -10.51
N LEU A 60 9.07 -8.27 -10.71
CA LEU A 60 7.61 -8.37 -10.65
C LEU A 60 7.07 -8.66 -12.04
N ASP A 61 6.00 -9.47 -12.11
CA ASP A 61 5.28 -9.82 -13.33
C ASP A 61 3.78 -9.98 -13.05
N GLY A 62 2.99 -9.99 -14.13
CA GLY A 62 1.54 -10.12 -14.08
C GLY A 62 0.88 -9.11 -13.12
N LEU A 63 -0.11 -9.58 -12.37
CA LEU A 63 -0.87 -8.75 -11.43
C LEU A 63 0.00 -8.13 -10.31
N ARG A 64 1.14 -8.72 -9.97
CA ARG A 64 2.06 -8.13 -8.97
C ARG A 64 2.68 -6.85 -9.50
N ALA A 65 3.13 -6.87 -10.75
CA ALA A 65 3.67 -5.69 -11.41
C ALA A 65 2.58 -4.62 -11.59
N GLU A 66 1.38 -5.04 -11.98
CA GLU A 66 0.27 -4.11 -12.20
C GLU A 66 -0.14 -3.36 -10.93
N VAL A 67 -0.30 -4.07 -9.80
CA VAL A 67 -0.58 -3.45 -8.49
C VAL A 67 0.55 -2.50 -8.08
N HIS A 68 1.81 -2.95 -8.20
CA HIS A 68 2.96 -2.11 -7.87
C HIS A 68 2.98 -0.82 -8.70
N ASP A 69 2.80 -0.94 -10.01
CA ASP A 69 2.90 0.20 -10.91
C ASP A 69 1.73 1.17 -10.70
N ALA A 70 0.51 0.66 -10.46
CA ALA A 70 -0.64 1.50 -10.12
C ALA A 70 -0.43 2.28 -8.82
N ALA A 71 -0.02 1.59 -7.76
CA ALA A 71 0.25 2.21 -6.47
C ALA A 71 1.41 3.23 -6.56
N LEU A 72 2.48 2.90 -7.28
CA LEU A 72 3.60 3.82 -7.48
C LEU A 72 3.17 5.08 -8.23
N ARG A 73 2.49 4.93 -9.38
CA ARG A 73 2.04 6.08 -10.19
C ARG A 73 1.21 7.04 -9.37
N ASN A 74 0.26 6.52 -8.59
CA ASN A 74 -0.63 7.36 -7.78
C ASN A 74 0.12 8.04 -6.63
N LEU A 75 1.02 7.32 -5.93
CA LEU A 75 1.87 7.91 -4.91
C LEU A 75 2.78 9.01 -5.49
N THR A 76 3.45 8.75 -6.62
CA THR A 76 4.31 9.75 -7.28
C THR A 76 3.53 11.01 -7.63
N THR A 77 2.35 10.85 -8.25
CA THR A 77 1.47 11.98 -8.60
C THR A 77 1.10 12.82 -7.37
N MET A 78 0.87 12.17 -6.24
CA MET A 78 0.53 12.83 -4.97
C MET A 78 1.74 13.54 -4.35
N LEU A 79 2.92 12.93 -4.39
CA LEU A 79 4.17 13.46 -3.83
C LEU A 79 4.76 14.62 -4.66
N GLU A 80 4.38 14.74 -5.93
CA GLU A 80 4.75 15.87 -6.81
C GLU A 80 3.93 17.13 -6.56
N GLN A 81 2.81 17.04 -5.82
CA GLN A 81 2.02 18.22 -5.48
C GLN A 81 2.81 19.15 -4.55
N PRO A 82 2.55 20.47 -4.57
CA PRO A 82 3.16 21.38 -3.59
C PRO A 82 2.64 21.07 -2.18
N GLY A 83 3.54 20.89 -1.22
CA GLY A 83 3.17 20.68 0.18
C GLY A 83 4.26 20.03 1.01
N GLU A 84 3.98 19.85 2.31
CA GLU A 84 4.82 19.04 3.18
C GLU A 84 4.37 17.58 3.07
N HIS A 85 5.22 16.75 2.47
CA HIS A 85 4.96 15.32 2.30
C HIS A 85 5.69 14.48 3.35
N PRO A 86 5.26 13.24 3.61
CA PRO A 86 6.03 12.29 4.39
C PRO A 86 7.36 11.98 3.68
N GLY A 87 8.42 11.82 4.45
CA GLY A 87 9.70 11.35 3.93
C GLY A 87 9.66 9.87 3.55
N ALA A 88 10.68 9.43 2.81
CA ALA A 88 10.78 8.04 2.35
C ALA A 88 10.71 7.01 3.48
N GLU A 89 11.33 7.27 4.63
CA GLU A 89 11.26 6.35 5.78
C GLU A 89 9.83 6.26 6.35
N GLU A 90 9.08 7.35 6.36
CA GLU A 90 7.69 7.37 6.84
C GLU A 90 6.78 6.58 5.89
N LEU A 91 6.95 6.75 4.58
CA LEU A 91 6.26 5.97 3.55
C LEU A 91 6.60 4.47 3.67
N ARG A 92 7.88 4.14 3.89
CA ARG A 92 8.33 2.75 4.11
C ARG A 92 7.62 2.13 5.32
N LEU A 93 7.51 2.86 6.43
CA LEU A 93 6.82 2.40 7.63
C LEU A 93 5.32 2.23 7.40
N GLY A 94 4.68 3.17 6.68
CA GLY A 94 3.28 3.09 6.29
C GLY A 94 2.96 1.85 5.43
N LEU A 95 3.77 1.58 4.40
CA LEU A 95 3.65 0.37 3.58
C LEU A 95 3.86 -0.90 4.41
N GLY A 96 4.73 -0.86 5.41
CA GLY A 96 4.89 -1.95 6.38
C GLY A 96 3.62 -2.25 7.16
N ARG A 97 2.83 -1.22 7.53
CA ARG A 97 1.52 -1.39 8.16
C ARG A 97 0.50 -2.03 7.21
N LEU A 98 0.46 -1.61 5.95
CA LEU A 98 -0.39 -2.25 4.95
C LEU A 98 -0.07 -3.73 4.78
N ARG A 99 1.21 -4.10 4.73
CA ARG A 99 1.62 -5.52 4.68
C ARG A 99 1.16 -6.31 5.91
N SER A 100 1.20 -5.71 7.10
CA SER A 100 0.66 -6.35 8.31
C SER A 100 -0.85 -6.57 8.17
N SER A 101 -1.59 -5.56 7.69
CA SER A 101 -3.03 -5.68 7.41
C SER A 101 -3.32 -6.79 6.39
N VAL A 102 -2.56 -6.85 5.30
CA VAL A 102 -2.67 -7.95 4.30
C VAL A 102 -2.55 -9.31 4.99
N LYS A 103 -1.53 -9.50 5.84
CA LYS A 103 -1.32 -10.77 6.55
C LYS A 103 -2.45 -11.09 7.54
N THR A 104 -2.92 -10.10 8.29
CA THR A 104 -4.03 -10.26 9.25
C THR A 104 -5.27 -10.75 8.53
N TRP A 105 -5.72 -10.04 7.49
CA TRP A 105 -6.93 -10.38 6.78
C TRP A 105 -6.79 -11.62 5.89
N THR A 106 -5.60 -11.89 5.35
CA THR A 106 -5.32 -13.17 4.68
C THR A 106 -5.53 -14.35 5.63
N ARG A 107 -5.05 -14.22 6.88
CA ARG A 107 -5.20 -15.26 7.91
C ARG A 107 -6.65 -15.45 8.33
N GLU A 108 -7.41 -14.36 8.43
CA GLU A 108 -8.78 -14.38 8.95
C GLU A 108 -9.81 -14.78 7.90
N ALA A 109 -9.62 -14.37 6.64
CA ALA A 109 -10.61 -14.53 5.58
C ALA A 109 -10.06 -15.19 4.30
N GLY A 110 -8.85 -15.75 4.35
CA GLY A 110 -8.25 -16.51 3.25
C GLY A 110 -7.62 -15.62 2.17
N ARG A 111 -7.35 -16.19 0.99
CA ARG A 111 -6.49 -15.62 -0.07
C ARG A 111 -6.87 -14.23 -0.67
N GLN A 112 -8.04 -13.72 -0.33
CA GLN A 112 -8.60 -12.43 -0.79
C GLN A 112 -9.26 -11.68 0.39
N GLY A 113 -8.87 -12.04 1.62
CA GLY A 113 -9.43 -11.47 2.82
C GLY A 113 -9.15 -9.98 2.91
N TYR A 114 -7.92 -9.56 2.61
CA TYR A 114 -7.55 -8.15 2.61
C TYR A 114 -8.28 -7.37 1.53
N LEU A 115 -8.34 -7.89 0.30
CA LEU A 115 -9.06 -7.24 -0.80
C LEU A 115 -10.54 -6.99 -0.46
N ARG A 116 -11.22 -7.98 0.12
CA ARG A 116 -12.61 -7.82 0.56
C ARG A 116 -12.75 -6.85 1.73
N TYR A 117 -11.80 -6.85 2.66
CA TYR A 117 -11.78 -5.90 3.77
C TYR A 117 -11.70 -4.46 3.26
N ILE A 118 -10.73 -4.13 2.40
CA ILE A 118 -10.59 -2.77 1.88
C ILE A 118 -11.74 -2.37 0.94
N GLU A 119 -12.31 -3.32 0.20
CA GLU A 119 -13.51 -3.09 -0.64
C GLU A 119 -14.73 -2.74 0.20
N GLN A 120 -14.99 -3.52 1.26
CA GLN A 120 -16.09 -3.25 2.19
C GLN A 120 -15.89 -1.90 2.89
N TYR A 121 -14.67 -1.61 3.31
CA TYR A 121 -14.33 -0.35 3.97
C TYR A 121 -14.62 0.88 3.09
N VAL A 122 -14.20 0.85 1.82
CA VAL A 122 -14.48 1.94 0.86
C VAL A 122 -15.99 2.04 0.57
N ASN A 123 -16.69 0.92 0.46
CA ASN A 123 -18.13 0.90 0.14
C ASN A 123 -19.03 1.27 1.33
N ALA A 124 -18.58 1.07 2.56
CA ALA A 124 -19.35 1.40 3.76
C ALA A 124 -19.45 2.92 4.00
N GLY A 125 -18.53 3.72 3.46
CA GLY A 125 -18.49 5.17 3.70
C GLY A 125 -18.16 5.55 5.15
N ASP A 126 -17.76 4.58 5.97
CA ASP A 126 -17.47 4.73 7.39
C ASP A 126 -16.01 5.22 7.55
N GLY A 127 -15.86 6.54 7.61
CA GLY A 127 -14.58 7.23 7.70
C GLY A 127 -13.85 7.15 9.04
N ASP A 128 -13.83 5.99 9.71
CA ASP A 128 -13.00 5.75 10.90
C ASP A 128 -11.85 4.80 10.55
N PHE A 129 -10.64 5.32 10.61
CA PHE A 129 -9.51 4.83 9.80
C PHE A 129 -8.56 3.84 10.46
N LEU A 130 -8.82 3.39 11.70
CA LEU A 130 -7.85 2.58 12.44
C LEU A 130 -8.52 1.66 13.47
N ASP A 131 -9.01 0.50 13.03
CA ASP A 131 -8.96 -0.70 13.90
C ASP A 131 -7.67 -1.46 13.55
N LEU A 132 -6.57 -0.96 14.13
CA LEU A 132 -5.28 -1.63 14.18
C LEU A 132 -5.06 -2.15 15.60
N ASP A 133 -5.73 -3.24 15.94
CA ASP A 133 -5.28 -4.12 17.03
C ASP A 133 -4.08 -4.99 16.58
#